data_AF-A0A837I6H4-F1
#
_entry.id   AF-A0A837I6H4-F1
#
_cell.length_a   1.000
_cell.length_b   1.000
_cell.length_c   1.000
_cell.angle_alpha   90.00
_cell.angle_beta   90.00
_cell.angle_gamma   90.00
#
_symmetry.space_group_name_H-M   'P 1'
#
loop_
_entity.id
_entity.type
_entity.pdbx_description
1 polymer ?
#
loop_
_entity_poly.entity_id
_entity_poly.type
_entity_poly.pdbx_seq_one_letter_code
_entity_poly.pdbx_strand_id
1 'polypeptide(L)'
;MAGLDFIRGVYLKLLNILPSFDVTDRKVLPYGLKAHTRSVSWLVEQVIVQQTKFRAKDLGIKDVNFDLPDTCLHDCEIIAGGKKYFVNVKIHNTDGKENKNDIAAVEKLYFQYSTNSDYNLIYACFGIKFKDIKILFVKDYLEIFSPQFLPIYINPRNDKIQALYNHKPITRSRKRFMDLLRIGSKSIVLKKYGKNKK
;
A
#
# COMPACT_ATOMS: atom_id res chain seq x y z
N MET A 1 -2.48 -0.91 16.28
CA MET A 1 -3.61 -0.06 15.86
C MET A 1 -3.20 1.41 15.80
N ALA A 2 -2.68 2.02 16.88
CA ALA A 2 -2.29 3.44 16.90
C ALA A 2 -1.50 3.97 15.67
N GLY A 3 -0.55 3.20 15.13
CA GLY A 3 0.17 3.60 13.91
C GLY A 3 -0.70 3.64 12.64
N LEU A 4 -1.68 2.74 12.52
CA LEU A 4 -2.65 2.76 11.41
C LEU A 4 -3.57 3.97 11.53
N ASP A 5 -4.05 4.26 12.74
CA ASP A 5 -4.94 5.39 13.00
C ASP A 5 -4.23 6.73 12.74
N PHE A 6 -2.94 6.82 13.10
CA PHE A 6 -2.10 7.97 12.79
C PHE A 6 -1.99 8.19 11.27
N ILE A 7 -1.61 7.15 10.51
CA ILE A 7 -1.50 7.24 9.05
C ILE A 7 -2.85 7.57 8.40
N ARG A 8 -3.95 7.02 8.92
CA ARG A 8 -5.31 7.39 8.49
C ARG A 8 -5.56 8.88 8.69
N GLY A 9 -5.21 9.43 9.85
CA GLY A 9 -5.33 10.87 10.13
C GLY A 9 -4.51 11.73 9.17
N VAL A 10 -3.27 11.34 8.88
CA VAL A 10 -2.40 12.03 7.90
C VAL A 10 -3.06 12.05 6.52
N TYR A 11 -3.51 10.91 6.02
CA TYR A 11 -4.09 10.85 4.68
C TYR A 11 -5.48 11.45 4.57
N LEU A 12 -6.32 11.40 5.62
CA LEU A 12 -7.58 12.16 5.63
C LEU A 12 -7.33 13.67 5.53
N LYS A 13 -6.30 14.19 6.21
CA LYS A 13 -5.90 15.60 6.05
C LYS A 13 -5.42 15.89 4.63
N LEU A 14 -4.59 15.01 4.06
CA LEU A 14 -4.13 15.16 2.68
C LEU A 14 -5.32 15.22 1.70
N LEU A 15 -6.31 14.34 1.85
CA LEU A 15 -7.50 14.31 1.00
C LEU A 15 -8.37 15.57 1.13
N ASN A 16 -8.35 16.24 2.29
CA ASN A 16 -9.00 17.55 2.43
C ASN A 16 -8.25 18.65 1.70
N ILE A 17 -6.92 18.61 1.67
CA ILE A 17 -6.07 19.61 1.02
C ILE A 17 -6.02 19.40 -0.51
N LEU A 18 -6.00 18.13 -0.94
CA LEU A 18 -5.92 17.70 -2.33
C LEU A 18 -7.09 16.75 -2.65
N PRO A 19 -8.31 17.27 -2.84
CA PRO A 19 -9.49 16.44 -3.12
C PRO A 19 -9.50 15.88 -4.56
N SER A 20 -8.80 16.54 -5.48
CA SER A 20 -8.69 16.15 -6.89
C SER A 20 -7.47 16.79 -7.53
N PHE A 21 -7.03 16.25 -8.66
CA PHE A 21 -6.03 16.88 -9.50
C PHE A 21 -6.22 16.46 -10.97
N ASP A 22 -5.68 17.26 -11.88
CA ASP A 22 -5.63 16.92 -13.30
C ASP A 22 -4.28 16.25 -13.62
N VAL A 23 -4.31 15.12 -14.34
CA VAL A 23 -3.09 14.36 -14.72
C VAL A 23 -2.26 15.07 -15.80
N THR A 24 -2.91 15.94 -16.56
CA THR A 24 -2.34 16.79 -17.61
C THR A 24 -3.35 17.90 -17.91
N ASP A 25 -3.20 18.61 -19.02
CA ASP A 25 -4.13 19.64 -19.47
C ASP A 25 -4.85 19.25 -20.78
N ARG A 26 -5.99 19.89 -21.04
CA ARG A 26 -6.80 19.65 -22.25
C ARG A 26 -6.15 20.17 -23.54
N LYS A 27 -5.10 20.99 -23.48
CA LYS A 27 -4.36 21.40 -24.69
C LYS A 27 -3.47 20.25 -25.17
N VAL A 28 -2.94 19.45 -24.25
CA VAL A 28 -2.17 18.24 -24.56
C VAL A 28 -3.10 17.07 -24.93
N LEU A 29 -4.15 16.81 -24.14
CA LEU A 29 -5.13 15.74 -24.40
C LEU A 29 -6.55 16.30 -24.52
N PRO A 30 -6.93 16.88 -25.67
CA PRO A 30 -8.25 17.52 -25.85
C PRO A 30 -9.42 16.54 -25.73
N TYR A 31 -9.20 15.27 -26.05
CA TYR A 31 -10.20 14.20 -25.95
C TYR A 31 -10.08 13.37 -24.65
N GLY A 32 -9.24 13.82 -23.71
CA GLY A 32 -8.97 13.10 -22.48
C GLY A 32 -7.99 11.94 -22.63
N LEU A 33 -7.75 11.24 -21.52
CA LEU A 33 -6.90 10.06 -21.46
C LEU A 33 -7.77 8.82 -21.26
N LYS A 34 -7.55 7.78 -22.07
CA LYS A 34 -8.25 6.50 -21.87
C LYS A 34 -7.85 5.90 -20.52
N ALA A 35 -8.84 5.43 -19.77
CA ALA A 35 -8.61 4.80 -18.48
C ALA A 35 -7.80 3.50 -18.64
N HIS A 36 -6.51 3.56 -18.26
CA HIS A 36 -5.66 2.39 -18.12
C HIS A 36 -5.23 2.26 -16.65
N THR A 37 -5.84 1.32 -15.94
CA THR A 37 -5.77 1.23 -14.48
C THR A 37 -4.35 1.27 -13.94
N ARG A 38 -3.40 0.52 -14.55
CA ARG A 38 -2.02 0.48 -14.06
C ARG A 38 -1.30 1.83 -14.17
N SER A 39 -1.48 2.55 -15.29
CA SER A 39 -0.84 3.85 -15.51
C SER A 39 -1.44 4.92 -14.60
N VAL A 40 -2.77 4.91 -14.45
CA VAL A 40 -3.48 5.81 -13.54
C VAL A 40 -3.07 5.55 -12.09
N SER A 41 -3.04 4.29 -11.66
CA SER A 41 -2.64 3.93 -10.29
C SER A 41 -1.22 4.40 -9.96
N TRP A 42 -0.26 4.17 -10.87
CA TRP A 42 1.11 4.62 -10.69
C TRP A 42 1.19 6.15 -10.56
N LEU A 43 0.52 6.90 -11.44
CA LEU A 43 0.54 8.36 -11.39
C LEU A 43 -0.08 8.90 -10.09
N VAL A 44 -1.20 8.33 -9.67
CA VAL A 44 -1.86 8.72 -8.41
C VAL A 44 -0.98 8.42 -7.20
N GLU A 45 -0.28 7.29 -7.18
CA GLU A 45 0.70 6.96 -6.14
C GLU A 45 1.80 8.04 -6.06
N GLN A 46 2.37 8.43 -7.19
CA GLN A 46 3.38 9.49 -7.25
C GLN A 46 2.85 10.82 -6.69
N VAL A 47 1.64 11.20 -7.06
CA VAL A 47 1.00 12.43 -6.55
C VAL A 47 0.80 12.34 -5.03
N ILE A 48 0.29 11.23 -4.50
CA ILE A 48 0.06 11.06 -3.06
C ILE A 48 1.39 11.17 -2.30
N VAL A 49 2.40 10.44 -2.72
CA VAL A 49 3.69 10.38 -2.01
C VAL A 49 4.39 11.74 -2.04
N GLN A 50 4.47 12.38 -3.21
CA GLN A 50 5.09 13.69 -3.36
C GLN A 50 4.33 14.79 -2.61
N GLN A 51 3.00 14.80 -2.66
CA GLN A 51 2.19 15.78 -1.94
C GLN A 51 2.25 15.57 -0.43
N THR A 52 2.40 14.32 0.03
CA THR A 52 2.64 14.04 1.46
C THR A 52 3.98 14.64 1.91
N LYS A 53 5.04 14.52 1.12
CA LYS A 53 6.35 15.15 1.41
C LYS A 53 6.26 16.68 1.36
N PHE A 54 5.73 17.21 0.27
CA PHE A 54 5.61 18.66 0.04
C PHE A 54 4.83 19.35 1.15
N ARG A 55 3.82 18.68 1.71
CA ARG A 55 2.93 19.19 2.75
C ARG A 55 3.26 18.64 4.13
N ALA A 56 4.47 18.14 4.37
CA ALA A 56 4.83 17.50 5.62
C ALA A 56 4.45 18.33 6.86
N LYS A 57 4.72 19.65 6.81
CA LYS A 57 4.35 20.60 7.86
C LYS A 57 2.84 20.67 8.11
N ASP A 58 2.04 20.82 7.05
CA ASP A 58 0.57 20.91 7.14
C ASP A 58 -0.06 19.61 7.66
N LEU A 59 0.58 18.48 7.34
CA LEU A 59 0.16 17.15 7.77
C LEU A 59 0.61 16.80 9.20
N GLY A 60 1.47 17.62 9.81
CA GLY A 60 2.02 17.38 11.15
C GLY A 60 3.02 16.22 11.20
N ILE A 61 3.74 15.98 10.10
CA ILE A 61 4.80 14.97 10.00
C ILE A 61 6.15 15.66 9.81
N LYS A 62 7.24 14.95 10.12
CA LYS A 62 8.60 15.50 10.01
C LYS A 62 9.08 15.47 8.56
N ASP A 63 8.97 14.33 7.90
CA ASP A 63 9.41 14.14 6.51
C ASP A 63 8.79 12.87 5.90
N VAL A 64 8.94 12.73 4.58
CA VAL A 64 8.64 11.52 3.81
C VAL A 64 9.85 11.18 2.94
N ASN A 65 10.37 9.96 3.06
CA ASN A 65 11.37 9.42 2.15
C ASN A 65 10.68 8.51 1.12
N PHE A 66 10.94 8.73 -0.17
CA PHE A 66 10.42 7.90 -1.25
C PHE A 66 11.48 7.54 -2.29
N ASP A 67 12.74 7.91 -2.05
CA ASP A 67 13.89 7.51 -2.86
C ASP A 67 14.29 6.10 -2.42
N LEU A 68 13.50 5.11 -2.84
CA LEU A 68 13.59 3.72 -2.43
C LEU A 68 13.92 2.82 -3.63
N PRO A 69 14.66 1.73 -3.44
CA PRO A 69 14.84 0.74 -4.49
C PRO A 69 13.50 0.13 -4.92
N ASP A 70 13.33 -0.15 -6.22
CA ASP A 70 12.14 -0.82 -6.79
C ASP A 70 11.80 -2.17 -6.12
N THR A 71 12.76 -2.76 -5.42
CA THR A 71 12.57 -4.02 -4.68
C THR A 71 11.82 -3.86 -3.36
N CYS A 72 11.65 -2.63 -2.86
CA CYS A 72 10.94 -2.34 -1.61
C CYS A 72 9.47 -2.77 -1.66
N LEU A 73 8.94 -3.18 -0.51
CA LEU A 73 7.52 -3.52 -0.35
C LEU A 73 6.64 -2.30 -0.03
N HIS A 74 7.24 -1.14 0.18
CA HIS A 74 6.61 0.11 0.53
C HIS A 74 7.08 1.17 -0.45
N ASP A 75 6.22 2.15 -0.72
CA ASP A 75 6.45 3.19 -1.71
C ASP A 75 7.02 4.44 -1.03
N CYS A 76 6.80 4.60 0.29
CA CYS A 76 7.45 5.63 1.08
C CYS A 76 7.61 5.26 2.56
N GLU A 77 8.50 6.01 3.23
CA GLU A 77 8.68 6.02 4.67
C GLU A 77 8.23 7.37 5.23
N ILE A 78 7.19 7.39 6.07
CA ILE A 78 6.74 8.60 6.75
C ILE A 78 7.42 8.69 8.11
N ILE A 79 8.03 9.83 8.42
CA ILE A 79 8.73 10.08 9.68
C ILE A 79 7.90 11.03 10.54
N ALA A 80 7.50 10.60 11.74
CA ALA A 80 6.77 11.44 12.68
C ALA A 80 6.91 10.96 14.12
N GLY A 81 7.03 11.89 15.08
CA GLY A 81 7.08 11.58 16.51
C GLY A 81 8.19 10.59 16.89
N GLY A 82 9.36 10.68 16.25
CA GLY A 82 10.48 9.76 16.45
C GLY A 82 10.27 8.35 15.88
N LYS A 83 9.18 8.10 15.15
CA LYS A 83 8.87 6.81 14.52
C LYS A 83 8.93 6.92 13.00
N LYS A 84 9.19 5.76 12.38
CA LYS A 84 9.13 5.56 10.93
C LYS A 84 7.97 4.63 10.60
N TYR A 85 7.16 5.03 9.61
CA TYR A 85 6.03 4.26 9.10
C TYR A 85 6.29 3.85 7.66
N PHE A 86 6.26 2.56 7.38
CA PHE A 86 6.51 2.00 6.05
C PHE A 86 5.19 1.85 5.31
N VAL A 87 4.93 2.71 4.32
CA VAL A 87 3.62 2.81 3.68
C VAL A 87 3.70 2.35 2.23
N ASN A 88 2.81 1.44 1.86
CA ASN A 88 2.51 1.08 0.48
C ASN A 88 1.16 1.68 0.09
N VAL A 89 1.14 2.48 -0.95
CA VAL A 89 -0.04 3.15 -1.49
C VAL A 89 -0.72 2.22 -2.50
N LYS A 90 -2.03 2.12 -2.42
CA LYS A 90 -2.86 1.34 -3.36
C LYS A 90 -4.02 2.16 -3.84
N ILE A 91 -4.43 1.92 -5.09
CA ILE A 91 -5.46 2.68 -5.75
C ILE A 91 -6.59 1.73 -6.12
N HIS A 92 -7.81 2.09 -5.71
CA HIS A 92 -9.02 1.40 -6.09
C HIS A 92 -9.89 2.33 -6.95
N ASN A 93 -10.20 1.92 -8.18
CA ASN A 93 -11.19 2.63 -8.98
C ASN A 93 -12.59 2.26 -8.49
N THR A 94 -13.26 3.23 -7.87
CA THR A 94 -14.58 3.04 -7.23
C THR A 94 -15.74 2.86 -8.22
N ASP A 95 -15.53 3.16 -9.50
CA ASP A 95 -16.51 2.84 -10.55
C ASP A 95 -16.44 1.36 -10.98
N GLY A 96 -15.42 0.63 -10.56
CA GLY A 96 -15.23 -0.79 -10.82
C GLY A 96 -15.82 -1.70 -9.73
N LYS A 97 -15.88 -3.01 -10.01
CA LYS A 97 -16.23 -4.01 -8.99
C LYS A 97 -15.09 -4.20 -8.01
N GLU A 98 -15.43 -4.35 -6.73
CA GLU A 98 -14.47 -4.79 -5.73
C GLU A 98 -14.11 -6.26 -5.93
N ASN A 99 -12.82 -6.59 -5.90
CA ASN A 99 -12.29 -7.93 -6.10
C ASN A 99 -11.18 -8.19 -5.08
N LYS A 100 -10.87 -9.47 -4.83
CA LYS A 100 -9.68 -9.83 -4.06
C LYS A 100 -8.43 -9.39 -4.83
N ASN A 101 -7.54 -8.69 -4.15
CA ASN A 101 -6.31 -8.16 -4.73
C ASN A 101 -5.10 -8.92 -4.20
N ASP A 102 -4.07 -9.03 -5.04
CA ASP A 102 -2.74 -9.40 -4.58
C ASP A 102 -2.20 -8.30 -3.66
N ILE A 103 -1.94 -8.62 -2.40
CA ILE A 103 -1.46 -7.66 -1.40
C ILE A 103 0.07 -7.62 -1.41
N ALA A 104 0.71 -8.76 -1.12
CA ALA A 104 2.16 -8.88 -1.02
C ALA A 104 2.62 -10.27 -1.43
N ALA A 105 3.82 -10.35 -2.03
CA ALA A 105 4.54 -11.61 -2.17
C ALA A 105 4.93 -12.13 -0.78
N VAL A 106 4.54 -13.37 -0.47
CA VAL A 106 4.69 -13.92 0.89
C VAL A 106 6.16 -14.02 1.27
N GLU A 107 7.01 -14.50 0.37
CA GLU A 107 8.44 -14.64 0.60
C GLU A 107 9.10 -13.31 0.98
N LYS A 108 8.88 -12.25 0.19
CA LYS A 108 9.47 -10.93 0.43
C LYS A 108 9.01 -10.37 1.78
N LEU A 109 7.71 -10.44 2.05
CA LEU A 109 7.14 -9.91 3.29
C LEU A 109 7.70 -10.65 4.51
N TYR A 110 7.75 -11.99 4.42
CA TYR A 110 8.30 -12.82 5.47
C TYR A 110 9.77 -12.47 5.75
N PHE A 111 10.62 -12.38 4.72
CA PHE A 111 12.02 -12.03 4.93
C PHE A 111 12.19 -10.66 5.56
N GLN A 112 11.50 -9.64 5.03
CA GLN A 112 11.54 -8.29 5.60
C GLN A 112 11.10 -8.26 7.07
N TYR A 113 10.05 -9.03 7.40
CA TYR A 113 9.55 -9.08 8.77
C TYR A 113 10.48 -9.85 9.72
N SER A 114 11.26 -10.80 9.19
CA SER A 114 12.22 -11.60 9.96
C SER A 114 13.53 -10.85 10.23
N THR A 115 13.93 -9.94 9.34
CA THR A 115 15.19 -9.20 9.45
C THR A 115 15.07 -7.89 10.23
N ASN A 116 13.89 -7.27 10.23
CA ASN A 116 13.64 -6.02 10.92
C ASN A 116 12.39 -6.11 11.80
N SER A 117 12.58 -6.13 13.13
CA SER A 117 11.50 -6.21 14.12
C SER A 117 10.58 -4.99 14.12
N ASP A 118 11.11 -3.82 13.74
CA ASP A 118 10.40 -2.55 13.75
C ASP A 118 9.62 -2.32 12.45
N TYR A 119 9.93 -3.11 11.42
CA TYR A 119 9.25 -3.05 10.14
C TYR A 119 7.80 -3.53 10.26
N ASN A 120 6.87 -2.59 10.14
CA ASN A 120 5.44 -2.84 10.08
C ASN A 120 4.89 -2.18 8.83
N LEU A 121 4.59 -2.99 7.82
CA LEU A 121 4.05 -2.52 6.56
C LEU A 121 2.59 -2.09 6.75
N ILE A 122 2.30 -0.88 6.27
CA ILE A 122 0.98 -0.26 6.26
C ILE A 122 0.57 -0.09 4.80
N TYR A 123 -0.61 -0.54 4.46
CA TYR A 123 -1.25 -0.25 3.18
C TYR A 123 -2.17 0.94 3.37
N ALA A 124 -2.08 1.90 2.46
CA ALA A 124 -3.00 3.02 2.33
C ALA A 124 -3.70 2.92 0.98
N CYS A 125 -4.93 2.40 0.98
CA CYS A 125 -5.72 2.23 -0.22
C CYS A 125 -6.69 3.39 -0.40
N PHE A 126 -6.50 4.14 -1.48
CA PHE A 126 -7.30 5.30 -1.86
C PHE A 126 -8.32 4.91 -2.92
N GLY A 127 -9.58 5.24 -2.67
CA GLY A 127 -10.62 5.20 -3.69
C GLY A 127 -10.50 6.41 -4.59
N ILE A 128 -10.57 6.19 -5.90
CA ILE A 128 -10.58 7.25 -6.91
C ILE A 128 -11.74 7.07 -7.88
N LYS A 129 -12.07 8.18 -8.55
CA LYS A 129 -12.77 8.20 -9.82
C LYS A 129 -11.89 8.89 -10.85
N PHE A 130 -11.86 8.35 -12.06
CA PHE A 130 -11.07 8.91 -13.15
C PHE A 130 -11.99 9.28 -14.31
N LYS A 131 -12.00 10.56 -14.67
CA LYS A 131 -12.83 11.09 -15.76
C LYS A 131 -11.99 12.01 -16.64
N ASP A 132 -11.88 11.67 -17.92
CA ASP A 132 -11.04 12.36 -18.93
C ASP A 132 -9.56 12.46 -18.52
N ILE A 133 -9.18 13.56 -17.88
CA ILE A 133 -7.83 13.84 -17.36
C ILE A 133 -7.85 14.13 -15.86
N LYS A 134 -9.02 14.05 -15.21
CA LYS A 134 -9.17 14.43 -13.81
C LYS A 134 -9.29 13.20 -12.92
N ILE A 135 -8.50 13.20 -11.85
CA ILE A 135 -8.61 12.25 -10.75
C ILE A 135 -9.37 12.93 -9.61
N LEU A 136 -10.42 12.29 -9.13
CA LEU A 136 -11.13 12.69 -7.91
C LEU A 136 -10.90 11.64 -6.84
N PHE A 137 -10.47 12.06 -5.66
CA PHE A 137 -10.39 11.15 -4.51
C PHE A 137 -11.75 10.99 -3.86
N VAL A 138 -12.13 9.74 -3.58
CA VAL A 138 -13.36 9.41 -2.86
C VAL A 138 -13.03 9.37 -1.38
N LYS A 139 -13.32 10.46 -0.67
CA LYS A 139 -12.94 10.66 0.73
C LYS A 139 -13.42 9.55 1.67
N ASP A 140 -14.62 9.02 1.41
CA ASP A 140 -15.22 7.95 2.22
C ASP A 140 -14.62 6.56 1.91
N TYR A 141 -13.71 6.47 0.93
CA TYR A 141 -12.99 5.26 0.57
C TYR A 141 -11.49 5.45 0.83
N LEU A 142 -11.10 5.40 2.10
CA LEU A 142 -9.71 5.32 2.53
C LEU A 142 -9.54 4.13 3.45
N GLU A 143 -8.89 3.08 2.97
CA GLU A 143 -8.62 1.88 3.75
C GLU A 143 -7.16 1.84 4.19
N ILE A 144 -6.95 1.92 5.51
CA ILE A 144 -5.63 1.80 6.13
C ILE A 144 -5.56 0.48 6.90
N PHE A 145 -4.64 -0.39 6.53
CA PHE A 145 -4.48 -1.69 7.16
C PHE A 145 -3.03 -2.18 7.14
N SER A 146 -2.74 -3.25 7.89
CA SER A 146 -1.47 -3.97 7.80
C SER A 146 -1.73 -5.40 7.30
N PRO A 147 -0.84 -6.00 6.50
CA PRO A 147 -0.98 -7.40 6.09
C PRO A 147 -1.11 -8.35 7.28
N GLN A 148 -0.49 -7.99 8.40
CA GLN A 148 -0.56 -8.75 9.64
C GLN A 148 -2.00 -8.96 10.11
N PHE A 149 -2.95 -8.10 9.76
CA PHE A 149 -4.34 -8.16 10.23
C PHE A 149 -5.34 -8.61 9.14
N LEU A 150 -4.87 -9.02 7.97
CA LEU A 150 -5.74 -9.51 6.89
C LEU A 150 -6.30 -10.91 7.17
N PRO A 151 -7.46 -11.29 6.62
CA PRO A 151 -7.80 -12.71 6.48
C PRO A 151 -6.75 -13.39 5.58
N ILE A 152 -5.89 -14.23 6.17
CA ILE A 152 -4.76 -14.82 5.43
C ILE A 152 -5.28 -15.90 4.50
N TYR A 153 -5.25 -15.59 3.21
CA TYR A 153 -5.36 -16.55 2.12
C TYR A 153 -4.15 -16.34 1.20
N ILE A 154 -3.38 -17.40 0.98
CA ILE A 154 -2.21 -17.38 0.10
C ILE A 154 -2.61 -18.07 -1.20
N ASN A 155 -2.53 -17.35 -2.30
CA ASN A 155 -2.92 -17.89 -3.59
C ASN A 155 -1.90 -18.95 -4.04
N PRO A 156 -2.31 -20.21 -4.23
CA PRO A 156 -1.38 -21.31 -4.53
C PRO A 156 -0.72 -21.22 -5.91
N ARG A 157 -1.21 -20.32 -6.78
CA ARG A 157 -0.67 -20.08 -8.14
C ARG A 157 0.50 -19.10 -8.15
N ASN A 158 0.46 -18.06 -7.33
CA ASN A 158 1.45 -16.96 -7.38
C ASN A 158 2.12 -16.67 -6.02
N ASP A 159 1.76 -17.41 -4.97
CA ASP A 159 2.33 -17.32 -3.63
C ASP A 159 2.25 -15.91 -3.01
N LYS A 160 1.16 -15.20 -3.29
CA LYS A 160 0.83 -13.89 -2.72
C LYS A 160 -0.34 -13.98 -1.76
N ILE A 161 -0.33 -13.11 -0.76
CA ILE A 161 -1.50 -12.88 0.10
C ILE A 161 -2.57 -12.23 -0.76
N GLN A 162 -3.81 -12.75 -0.73
CA GLN A 162 -4.96 -12.10 -1.38
C GLN A 162 -6.07 -11.76 -0.40
N ALA A 163 -6.59 -10.54 -0.52
CA ALA A 163 -7.68 -10.05 0.30
C ALA A 163 -8.43 -8.91 -0.40
N LEU A 164 -9.63 -8.59 0.08
CA LEU A 164 -10.27 -7.30 -0.22
C LEU A 164 -9.51 -6.19 0.52
N TYR A 165 -9.52 -4.98 -0.05
CA TYR A 165 -8.95 -3.83 0.64
C TYR A 165 -9.82 -3.44 1.83
N ASN A 166 -11.14 -3.37 1.61
CA ASN A 166 -12.10 -3.24 2.69
C ASN A 166 -12.36 -4.62 3.32
N HIS A 167 -11.89 -4.81 4.54
CA HIS A 167 -12.04 -6.06 5.27
C HIS A 167 -12.14 -5.79 6.77
N LYS A 168 -12.79 -6.70 7.50
CA LYS A 168 -12.75 -6.69 8.95
C LYS A 168 -11.36 -7.15 9.42
N PRO A 169 -10.65 -6.36 10.23
CA PRO A 169 -9.31 -6.74 10.70
C PRO A 169 -9.37 -7.91 11.67
N ILE A 170 -8.39 -8.82 11.56
CA ILE A 170 -8.22 -9.95 12.47
C ILE A 170 -6.91 -9.76 13.23
N THR A 171 -7.03 -9.38 14.51
CA THR A 171 -5.89 -9.14 15.38
C THR A 171 -5.08 -10.41 15.62
N ARG A 172 -3.76 -10.31 15.50
CA ARG A 172 -2.82 -11.40 15.80
C ARG A 172 -1.43 -10.85 16.12
N SER A 173 -0.62 -11.65 16.82
CA SER A 173 0.78 -11.33 17.04
C SER A 173 1.60 -11.49 15.75
N ARG A 174 2.74 -10.81 15.69
CA ARG A 174 3.70 -10.94 14.57
C ARG A 174 4.16 -12.39 14.41
N LYS A 175 4.48 -13.07 15.51
CA LYS A 175 4.86 -14.49 15.52
C LYS A 175 3.80 -15.34 14.84
N ARG A 176 2.53 -15.21 15.26
CA ARG A 176 1.43 -15.97 14.68
C ARG A 176 1.24 -15.66 13.20
N PHE A 177 1.36 -14.40 12.80
CA PHE A 177 1.30 -14.01 11.40
C PHE A 177 2.42 -14.66 10.56
N MET A 178 3.65 -14.62 11.04
CA MET A 178 4.81 -15.23 10.38
C MET A 178 4.68 -16.76 10.28
N ASP A 179 4.14 -17.42 11.29
CA ASP A 179 3.86 -18.86 11.26
C ASP A 179 2.81 -19.19 10.19
N LEU A 180 1.73 -18.39 10.07
CA LEU A 180 0.71 -18.57 9.03
C LEU A 180 1.28 -18.39 7.62
N LEU A 181 2.14 -17.38 7.42
CA LEU A 181 2.82 -17.17 6.13
C LEU A 181 3.69 -18.37 5.76
N ARG A 182 4.46 -18.88 6.73
CA ARG A 182 5.35 -20.04 6.53
C ARG A 182 4.55 -21.30 6.16
N ILE A 183 3.43 -21.56 6.84
CA ILE A 183 2.60 -22.75 6.60
C ILE A 183 1.92 -22.67 5.23
N GLY A 184 1.41 -21.49 4.86
CA GLY A 184 0.64 -21.34 3.62
C GLY A 184 1.48 -21.16 2.35
N SER A 185 2.77 -20.83 2.47
CA SER A 185 3.64 -20.51 1.33
C SER A 185 4.48 -21.70 0.89
N LYS A 186 4.51 -21.92 -0.43
CA LYS A 186 5.40 -22.92 -1.03
C LYS A 186 6.85 -22.41 -1.09
N SER A 187 7.03 -21.10 -1.29
CA SER A 187 8.35 -20.49 -1.49
C SER A 187 9.19 -20.47 -0.21
N ILE A 188 8.55 -20.39 0.97
CA ILE A 188 9.26 -20.42 2.26
C ILE A 188 9.68 -21.85 2.64
N VAL A 189 8.79 -22.83 2.44
CA VAL A 189 9.01 -24.23 2.87
C VAL A 189 10.13 -24.90 2.07
N LEU A 190 10.22 -24.64 0.76
CA LEU A 190 11.17 -25.32 -0.13
C LEU A 190 12.65 -24.96 0.09
N LYS A 191 12.98 -23.88 0.82
CA LYS A 191 14.37 -23.48 1.06
C LYS A 191 15.10 -24.26 2.16
N LYS A 192 14.41 -25.09 2.97
CA LYS A 192 15.09 -25.94 3.97
C LYS A 192 15.79 -27.18 3.39
N TYR A 193 15.50 -27.56 2.14
CA TYR A 193 16.10 -28.74 1.48
C TYR A 193 17.09 -28.40 0.35
N GLY A 194 17.52 -27.14 0.24
CA GLY A 194 18.33 -26.63 -0.88
C GLY A 194 19.79 -26.25 -0.56
N LYS A 195 20.34 -26.65 0.60
CA LYS A 195 21.78 -26.50 0.91
C LYS A 195 22.35 -27.81 1.46
N ASN A 196 22.43 -28.80 0.58
CA ASN A 196 23.49 -29.81 0.59
C ASN A 196 24.01 -29.88 -0.85
N LYS A 197 24.90 -28.94 -1.21
CA LYS A 197 25.78 -29.10 -2.37
C LYS A 197 27.19 -29.19 -1.82
N LYS A 198 27.70 -30.41 -1.93
CA LYS A 198 29.08 -30.90 -1.92
C LYS A 198 30.16 -29.96 -1.38
#